data_AF-A0AA39UQU3-F1
#
_entry.id   AF-A0AA39UQU3-F1
#
_cell.length_a   1.000
_cell.length_b   1.000
_cell.length_c   1.000
_cell.angle_alpha   90.00
_cell.angle_beta   90.00
_cell.angle_gamma   90.00
#
_symmetry.space_group_name_H-M   'P 1'
#
loop_
_entity.id
_entity.type
_entity.pdbx_description
1 polymer ?
#
loop_
_entity_poly.entity_id
_entity_poly.type
_entity_poly.pdbx_seq_one_letter_code
_entity_poly.pdbx_strand_id
1 'polypeptide(L)'
;MDQFYDKGEAMRTVDSLTDERVAKDKQHLAGIHKDKKALQSMHIVYKENAQVWRLAKGEQEMVFTITGAIVTMDLPPIIKETLGMRDKLKFLSQSIMLTGCGSDRFKQVVVNLKEMWDRGEREFRQGQLMEWAPAQVQGFNVIELSNRYFQRRTSASTQGDGICISRDMDPNGILRRLAGDRLEHMEDNEVKYFRGIAGEKKRYLETKPQAFRIGDIVEVQCSIVFVVCRGSDMKMKLILQALALVNCDHTMNTDKERKKGDEGRGFIGASKRMKRKVGFEYLDSEEEMGEERSVKHQQQANVEREDMHTDM
;
A
#
# COMPACT_ATOMS: atom_id res chain seq x y z
N MET A 1 -0.09 -4.87 -12.58
CA MET A 1 0.94 -4.08 -13.27
C MET A 1 0.82 -4.35 -14.77
N ASP A 2 0.90 -3.31 -15.59
CA ASP A 2 0.74 -3.38 -17.04
C ASP A 2 2.09 -3.22 -17.76
N GLN A 3 2.05 -3.09 -19.08
CA GLN A 3 3.23 -3.00 -19.95
C GLN A 3 4.05 -1.72 -19.75
N PHE A 4 3.46 -0.67 -19.17
CA PHE A 4 4.13 0.63 -18.95
C PHE A 4 4.94 0.67 -17.65
N TYR A 5 4.79 -0.34 -16.80
CA TYR A 5 5.50 -0.43 -15.54
C TYR A 5 6.89 -1.07 -15.74
N ASP A 6 7.96 -0.31 -15.51
CA ASP A 6 9.34 -0.81 -15.61
C ASP A 6 9.67 -1.75 -14.43
N LYS A 7 9.46 -3.04 -14.68
CA LYS A 7 9.73 -4.11 -13.71
C LYS A 7 11.22 -4.21 -13.37
N GLY A 8 12.12 -3.90 -14.30
CA GLY A 8 13.56 -4.00 -14.09
C GLY A 8 14.08 -2.88 -13.18
N GLU A 9 13.56 -1.67 -13.36
CA GLU A 9 13.84 -0.54 -12.46
C GLU A 9 13.23 -0.80 -11.07
N ALA A 10 11.96 -1.21 -11.01
CA ALA A 10 11.30 -1.55 -9.75
C ALA A 10 12.04 -2.66 -8.98
N MET A 11 12.53 -3.69 -9.67
CA MET A 11 13.36 -4.74 -9.08
C MET A 11 14.60 -4.18 -8.38
N ARG A 12 15.36 -3.30 -9.07
CA ARG A 12 16.55 -2.66 -8.50
C ARG A 12 16.21 -1.79 -7.29
N THR A 13 15.10 -1.06 -7.35
CA THR A 13 14.62 -0.26 -6.21
C THR A 13 14.23 -1.14 -5.02
N VAL A 14 13.55 -2.28 -5.25
CA VAL A 14 13.22 -3.25 -4.20
C VAL A 14 14.48 -3.81 -3.55
N ASP A 15 15.49 -4.21 -4.33
CA ASP A 15 16.76 -4.71 -3.79
C ASP A 15 17.48 -3.65 -2.94
N SER A 16 17.61 -2.42 -3.47
CA SER A 16 18.28 -1.32 -2.76
C SER A 16 17.58 -0.97 -1.44
N LEU A 17 16.25 -0.87 -1.45
CA LEU A 17 15.48 -0.56 -0.24
C LEU A 17 15.56 -1.72 0.77
N THR A 18 15.51 -2.96 0.28
CA THR A 18 15.64 -4.13 1.13
C THR A 18 17.00 -4.18 1.81
N ASP A 19 18.08 -3.90 1.09
CA ASP A 19 19.44 -3.91 1.66
C ASP A 19 19.62 -2.85 2.74
N GLU A 20 19.11 -1.62 2.50
CA GLU A 20 19.11 -0.57 3.52
C GLU A 20 18.31 -0.98 4.76
N ARG A 21 17.18 -1.68 4.55
CA ARG A 21 16.28 -2.08 5.63
C ARG A 21 16.83 -3.25 6.44
N VAL A 22 17.37 -4.28 5.79
CA VAL A 22 17.99 -5.46 6.45
C VAL A 22 19.13 -5.05 7.38
N ALA A 23 19.88 -3.99 7.05
CA ALA A 23 20.93 -3.48 7.93
C ALA A 23 20.39 -2.91 9.27
N LYS A 24 19.15 -2.43 9.29
CA LYS A 24 18.53 -1.73 10.43
C LYS A 24 17.48 -2.60 11.16
N ASP A 25 16.83 -3.50 10.43
CA ASP A 25 15.69 -4.29 10.88
C ASP A 25 16.02 -5.78 10.84
N LYS A 26 16.30 -6.34 12.03
CA LYS A 26 16.61 -7.76 12.19
C LYS A 26 15.45 -8.68 11.87
N GLN A 27 14.22 -8.16 11.85
CA GLN A 27 13.01 -8.93 11.51
C GLN A 27 12.63 -8.82 10.04
N HIS A 28 13.44 -8.15 9.21
CA HIS A 28 13.21 -8.14 7.78
C HIS A 28 13.44 -9.54 7.20
N LEU A 29 12.41 -10.12 6.56
CA LEU A 29 12.43 -11.52 6.14
C LEU A 29 13.57 -11.84 5.18
N ALA A 30 14.00 -10.93 4.31
CA ALA A 30 15.15 -11.16 3.44
C ALA A 30 16.46 -11.43 4.23
N GLY A 31 16.60 -10.91 5.44
CA GLY A 31 17.81 -11.00 6.26
C GLY A 31 17.74 -11.98 7.44
N ILE A 32 16.57 -12.55 7.73
CA ILE A 32 16.34 -13.24 9.01
C ILE A 32 17.23 -14.47 9.23
N HIS A 33 17.59 -15.17 8.16
CA HIS A 33 18.52 -16.32 8.18
C HIS A 33 19.90 -15.99 8.79
N LYS A 34 20.29 -14.70 8.81
CA LYS A 34 21.54 -14.24 9.43
C LYS A 34 21.46 -14.25 10.96
N ASP A 35 20.26 -14.15 11.54
CA ASP A 35 20.03 -14.20 12.98
C ASP A 35 19.55 -15.60 13.41
N LYS A 36 20.49 -16.55 13.44
CA LYS A 36 20.22 -17.93 13.87
C LYS A 36 19.61 -18.01 15.28
N LYS A 37 19.98 -17.08 16.17
CA LYS A 37 19.45 -17.03 17.55
C LYS A 37 17.98 -16.64 17.54
N ALA A 38 17.58 -15.66 16.72
CA ALA A 38 16.19 -15.30 16.56
C ALA A 38 15.36 -16.51 16.08
N LEU A 39 15.83 -17.22 15.05
CA LEU A 39 15.17 -18.42 14.52
C LEU A 39 15.04 -19.56 15.54
N GLN A 40 16.05 -19.78 16.39
CA GLN A 40 16.01 -20.81 17.42
C GLN A 40 15.05 -20.49 18.57
N SER A 41 14.81 -19.22 18.84
CA SER A 41 13.90 -18.78 19.91
C SER A 41 12.41 -18.78 19.51
N MET A 42 12.12 -19.07 18.24
CA MET A 42 10.75 -19.08 17.71
C MET A 42 10.03 -20.36 18.12
N HIS A 43 8.76 -20.23 18.49
CA HIS A 43 7.89 -21.36 18.76
C HIS A 43 6.45 -21.03 18.34
N ILE A 44 5.65 -22.07 18.13
CA ILE A 44 4.26 -21.93 17.71
C ILE A 44 3.37 -22.01 18.95
N VAL A 45 2.57 -20.96 19.18
CA VAL A 45 1.67 -20.86 20.34
C VAL A 45 0.23 -20.89 19.88
N TYR A 46 -0.59 -21.74 20.48
CA TYR A 46 -2.03 -21.74 20.25
C TYR A 46 -2.70 -20.62 21.03
N LYS A 47 -3.45 -19.76 20.34
CA LYS A 47 -4.34 -18.77 20.96
C LYS A 47 -5.79 -19.28 20.90
N GLU A 48 -6.33 -19.70 22.04
CA GLU A 48 -7.69 -20.26 22.16
C GLU A 48 -8.76 -19.29 21.64
N ASN A 49 -8.72 -18.02 22.07
CA ASN A 49 -9.72 -17.02 21.71
C ASN A 49 -9.82 -16.77 20.19
N ALA A 50 -8.69 -16.87 19.50
CA ALA A 50 -8.64 -16.66 18.05
C ALA A 50 -8.74 -17.97 17.25
N GLN A 51 -8.63 -19.13 17.93
CA GLN A 51 -8.54 -20.46 17.33
C GLN A 51 -7.47 -20.55 16.24
N VAL A 52 -6.32 -19.92 16.49
CA VAL A 52 -5.18 -19.90 15.57
C VAL A 52 -3.88 -20.18 16.32
N TRP A 53 -2.93 -20.77 15.62
CA TRP A 53 -1.56 -20.92 16.08
C TRP A 53 -0.75 -19.77 15.51
N ARG A 54 0.03 -19.09 16.35
CA ARG A 54 0.85 -17.93 15.95
C ARG A 54 2.31 -18.22 16.19
N LEU A 55 3.17 -17.71 15.32
CA LEU A 55 4.61 -17.75 15.53
C LEU A 55 4.99 -16.67 16.56
N ALA A 56 5.64 -17.06 17.65
CA ALA A 56 5.95 -16.21 18.78
C ALA A 56 7.41 -16.37 19.24
N LYS A 57 7.88 -15.36 19.97
CA LYS A 57 9.16 -15.36 20.69
C LYS A 57 8.91 -14.90 22.12
N GLY A 58 9.13 -15.80 23.08
CA GLY A 58 8.59 -15.63 24.44
C GLY A 58 7.07 -15.46 24.41
N GLU A 59 6.57 -14.44 25.10
CA GLU A 59 5.13 -14.12 25.15
C GLU A 59 4.68 -13.18 24.02
N GLN A 60 5.59 -12.77 23.13
CA GLN A 60 5.31 -11.78 22.09
C GLN A 60 5.17 -12.45 20.72
N GLU A 61 4.13 -12.06 19.99
CA GLU A 61 3.95 -12.44 18.59
C GLU A 61 5.08 -11.87 17.73
N MET A 62 5.61 -12.68 16.82
CA MET A 62 6.65 -12.24 15.90
C MET A 62 6.06 -11.47 14.73
N VAL A 63 6.60 -10.28 14.51
CA VAL A 63 6.25 -9.40 13.40
C VAL A 63 7.46 -9.27 12.48
N PHE A 64 7.23 -9.52 11.20
CA PHE A 64 8.22 -9.57 10.15
C PHE A 64 7.99 -8.44 9.14
N THR A 65 9.09 -7.94 8.58
CA THR A 65 9.05 -6.92 7.52
C THR A 65 9.34 -7.53 6.15
N ILE A 66 8.53 -7.17 5.14
CA ILE A 66 8.75 -7.52 3.73
C ILE A 66 8.75 -6.23 2.90
N THR A 67 9.70 -6.09 1.98
CA THR A 67 9.72 -5.02 0.98
C THR A 67 9.32 -5.59 -0.37
N GLY A 68 8.40 -4.93 -1.09
CA GLY A 68 7.95 -5.38 -2.41
C GLY A 68 7.00 -4.40 -3.09
N ALA A 69 6.69 -4.68 -4.36
CA ALA A 69 5.75 -3.89 -5.16
C ALA A 69 4.33 -4.48 -5.11
N ILE A 70 3.31 -3.64 -4.98
CA ILE A 70 1.90 -4.06 -4.95
C ILE A 70 1.45 -4.51 -6.34
N VAL A 71 1.06 -5.77 -6.48
CA VAL A 71 0.50 -6.35 -7.71
C VAL A 71 -1.01 -6.16 -7.76
N THR A 72 -1.67 -6.44 -6.64
CA THR A 72 -3.11 -6.27 -6.42
C THR A 72 -3.35 -5.87 -4.99
N MET A 73 -4.49 -5.23 -4.74
CA MET A 73 -4.90 -4.84 -3.39
C MET A 73 -6.42 -4.80 -3.29
N ASP A 74 -6.92 -5.17 -2.12
CA ASP A 74 -8.29 -4.96 -1.67
C ASP A 74 -8.20 -4.27 -0.31
N LEU A 75 -8.15 -2.94 -0.35
CA LEU A 75 -7.96 -2.09 0.83
C LEU A 75 -9.19 -1.19 1.03
N PRO A 76 -9.44 -0.70 2.25
CA PRO A 76 -10.48 0.28 2.49
C PRO A 76 -10.31 1.54 1.62
N PRO A 77 -11.33 2.38 1.42
CA PRO A 77 -12.59 2.43 2.13
C PRO A 77 -13.64 1.50 1.52
N ILE A 78 -14.47 0.92 2.37
CA ILE A 78 -15.67 0.21 1.93
C ILE A 78 -16.78 1.24 1.70
N ILE A 79 -16.96 1.61 0.44
CA ILE A 79 -17.92 2.67 0.04
C ILE A 79 -19.27 2.13 -0.42
N LYS A 80 -19.35 0.85 -0.80
CA LYS A 80 -20.57 0.23 -1.32
C LYS A 80 -20.74 -1.18 -0.79
N GLU A 81 -21.98 -1.52 -0.46
CA GLU A 81 -22.36 -2.90 -0.15
C GLU A 81 -22.48 -3.69 -1.47
N THR A 82 -21.86 -4.85 -1.54
CA THR A 82 -21.92 -5.74 -2.71
C THR A 82 -22.82 -6.95 -2.43
N LEU A 83 -23.33 -7.58 -3.48
CA LEU A 83 -24.21 -8.74 -3.35
C LEU A 83 -23.49 -9.87 -2.58
N GLY A 84 -24.14 -10.40 -1.54
CA GLY A 84 -23.59 -11.46 -0.69
C GLY A 84 -22.54 -11.01 0.34
N MET A 85 -22.29 -9.69 0.46
CA MET A 85 -21.37 -9.14 1.48
C MET A 85 -21.81 -9.53 2.90
N ARG A 86 -23.11 -9.48 3.19
CA ARG A 86 -23.68 -9.88 4.49
C ARG A 86 -23.36 -11.33 4.85
N ASP A 87 -23.52 -12.25 3.91
CA ASP A 87 -23.29 -13.69 4.12
C ASP A 87 -21.79 -14.02 4.29
N LYS A 88 -20.93 -13.20 3.68
CA LYS A 88 -19.48 -13.38 3.67
C LYS A 88 -18.75 -12.46 4.66
N LEU A 89 -19.47 -11.70 5.49
CA LEU A 89 -18.90 -10.65 6.34
C LEU A 89 -17.75 -11.14 7.23
N LYS A 90 -17.89 -12.32 7.83
CA LYS A 90 -16.86 -12.99 8.66
C LYS A 90 -15.58 -13.39 7.92
N PHE A 91 -15.60 -13.32 6.59
CA PHE A 91 -14.49 -13.63 5.70
C PHE A 91 -13.96 -12.40 4.96
N LEU A 92 -14.59 -11.23 5.12
CA LEU A 92 -14.07 -10.01 4.52
C LEU A 92 -12.75 -9.64 5.17
N SER A 93 -11.81 -9.27 4.33
CA SER A 93 -10.45 -8.94 4.71
C SER A 93 -9.93 -7.82 3.86
N GLN A 94 -9.07 -7.00 4.44
CA GLN A 94 -8.14 -6.16 3.69
C GLN A 94 -6.94 -7.01 3.28
N SER A 95 -6.50 -6.91 2.03
CA SER A 95 -5.43 -7.76 1.49
C SER A 95 -4.60 -7.07 0.43
N ILE A 96 -3.35 -7.53 0.28
CA ILE A 96 -2.43 -7.13 -0.78
C ILE A 96 -1.68 -8.35 -1.29
N MET A 97 -1.28 -8.31 -2.57
CA MET A 97 -0.29 -9.24 -3.13
C MET A 97 0.97 -8.47 -3.49
N LEU A 98 2.11 -8.90 -2.94
CA LEU A 98 3.42 -8.31 -3.19
C LEU A 98 4.22 -9.14 -4.18
N THR A 99 5.03 -8.48 -4.99
CA THR A 99 6.08 -9.12 -5.79
C THR A 99 7.41 -8.37 -5.66
N GLY A 100 8.51 -9.08 -5.84
CA GLY A 100 9.83 -8.47 -5.98
C GLY A 100 10.23 -8.14 -7.42
N CYS A 101 9.36 -8.36 -8.42
CA CYS A 101 9.68 -8.15 -9.83
C CYS A 101 10.94 -8.90 -10.31
N GLY A 102 11.27 -10.04 -9.70
CA GLY A 102 12.48 -10.82 -10.00
C GLY A 102 13.65 -10.60 -9.04
N SER A 103 13.52 -9.70 -8.06
CA SER A 103 14.51 -9.39 -7.02
C SER A 103 15.01 -10.64 -6.29
N ASP A 104 16.32 -10.75 -6.13
CA ASP A 104 16.94 -11.84 -5.38
C ASP A 104 16.66 -11.72 -3.87
N ARG A 105 16.56 -10.49 -3.36
CA ARG A 105 16.15 -10.26 -1.96
C ARG A 105 14.72 -10.74 -1.70
N PHE A 106 13.81 -10.53 -2.63
CA PHE A 106 12.45 -11.05 -2.53
C PHE A 106 12.39 -12.57 -2.69
N LYS A 107 13.22 -13.18 -3.56
CA LYS A 107 13.37 -14.64 -3.59
C LYS A 107 13.84 -15.18 -2.23
N GLN A 108 14.76 -14.48 -1.56
CA GLN A 108 15.18 -14.86 -0.22
C GLN A 108 14.04 -14.77 0.82
N VAL A 109 13.13 -13.80 0.70
CA VAL A 109 11.90 -13.76 1.51
C VAL A 109 11.08 -15.03 1.32
N VAL A 110 10.86 -15.46 0.07
CA VAL A 110 10.12 -16.69 -0.24
C VAL A 110 10.80 -17.92 0.36
N VAL A 111 12.12 -18.04 0.24
CA VAL A 111 12.90 -19.13 0.84
C VAL A 111 12.73 -19.15 2.37
N ASN A 112 12.84 -17.99 3.02
CA ASN A 112 12.73 -17.91 4.47
C ASN A 112 11.30 -18.18 4.96
N LEU A 113 10.27 -17.80 4.20
CA LEU A 113 8.89 -18.19 4.48
C LEU A 113 8.68 -19.70 4.35
N LYS A 114 9.33 -20.37 3.38
CA LYS A 114 9.30 -21.83 3.29
C LYS A 114 9.98 -22.47 4.49
N GLU A 115 11.09 -21.92 4.99
CA GLU A 115 11.72 -22.39 6.23
C GLU A 115 10.77 -22.26 7.45
N MET A 116 10.00 -21.16 7.55
CA MET A 116 8.98 -21.00 8.60
C MET A 116 7.86 -22.03 8.47
N TRP A 117 7.48 -22.37 7.25
CA TRP A 117 6.53 -23.43 6.97
C TRP A 117 7.08 -24.81 7.37
N ASP A 118 8.33 -25.13 7.02
CA ASP A 118 8.99 -26.40 7.37
C ASP A 118 9.07 -26.59 8.89
N ARG A 119 9.23 -25.49 9.65
CA ARG A 119 9.14 -25.51 11.11
C ARG A 119 7.73 -25.84 11.58
N GLY A 120 6.71 -25.25 10.97
CA GLY A 120 5.31 -25.59 11.24
C GLY A 120 5.01 -27.07 11.00
N GLU A 121 5.54 -27.66 9.92
CA GLU A 121 5.34 -29.08 9.59
C GLU A 121 5.82 -30.02 10.72
N ARG A 122 6.82 -29.61 11.51
CA ARG A 122 7.32 -30.38 12.66
C ARG A 122 6.43 -30.30 13.90
N GLU A 123 5.60 -29.27 13.99
CA GLU A 123 4.70 -29.03 15.14
C GLU A 123 3.32 -29.66 14.95
N PHE A 124 2.88 -29.87 13.71
CA PHE A 124 1.60 -30.50 13.39
C PHE A 124 1.75 -31.99 13.06
N ARG A 125 0.63 -32.71 12.94
CA ARG A 125 0.68 -34.11 12.48
C ARG A 125 1.21 -34.15 11.06
N GLN A 126 2.05 -35.14 10.74
CA GLN A 126 2.64 -35.27 9.41
C GLN A 126 1.57 -35.25 8.31
N GLY A 127 1.75 -34.37 7.33
CA GLY A 127 0.80 -34.21 6.21
C GLY A 127 -0.48 -33.43 6.55
N GLN A 128 -0.63 -32.95 7.79
CA GLN A 128 -1.76 -32.11 8.19
C GLN A 128 -1.60 -30.67 7.72
N LEU A 129 -0.36 -30.14 7.69
CA LEU A 129 -0.10 -28.80 7.21
C LEU A 129 0.03 -28.82 5.69
N MET A 130 -0.90 -28.13 5.03
CA MET A 130 -0.90 -28.02 3.57
C MET A 130 0.38 -27.36 3.09
N GLU A 131 0.92 -27.87 1.99
CA GLU A 131 2.11 -27.32 1.37
C GLU A 131 1.95 -25.83 1.06
N TRP A 132 2.90 -25.04 1.55
CA TRP A 132 2.99 -23.63 1.18
C TRP A 132 3.88 -23.45 -0.05
N ALA A 133 3.35 -22.71 -1.01
CA ALA A 133 4.05 -22.21 -2.18
C ALA A 133 3.58 -20.78 -2.49
N PRO A 134 4.47 -19.89 -2.98
CA PRO A 134 4.06 -18.58 -3.47
C PRO A 134 3.17 -18.74 -4.71
N ALA A 135 2.21 -17.84 -4.89
CA ALA A 135 1.49 -17.76 -6.14
C ALA A 135 2.38 -17.14 -7.24
N GLN A 136 1.96 -17.27 -8.50
CA GLN A 136 2.66 -16.67 -9.65
C GLN A 136 1.76 -15.66 -10.34
N VAL A 137 2.28 -14.47 -10.61
CA VAL A 137 1.62 -13.49 -11.47
C VAL A 137 2.64 -12.99 -12.49
N GLN A 138 2.31 -13.14 -13.78
CA GLN A 138 3.19 -12.73 -14.89
C GLN A 138 4.61 -13.33 -14.80
N GLY A 139 4.73 -14.56 -14.31
CA GLY A 139 6.01 -15.27 -14.14
C GLY A 139 6.83 -14.89 -12.91
N PHE A 140 6.30 -14.05 -12.02
CA PHE A 140 6.96 -13.68 -10.77
C PHE A 140 6.25 -14.26 -9.56
N ASN A 141 7.04 -14.70 -8.58
CA ASN A 141 6.56 -15.06 -7.24
C ASN A 141 5.78 -13.87 -6.65
N VAL A 142 4.61 -14.18 -6.09
CA VAL A 142 3.82 -13.23 -5.30
C VAL A 142 3.47 -13.80 -3.93
N ILE A 143 3.44 -12.91 -2.95
CA ILE A 143 3.09 -13.21 -1.55
C ILE A 143 1.80 -12.47 -1.22
N GLU A 144 0.78 -13.22 -0.80
CA GLU A 144 -0.48 -12.66 -0.33
C GLU A 144 -0.42 -12.39 1.18
N LEU A 145 -0.81 -11.19 1.58
CA LEU A 145 -0.98 -10.80 2.98
C LEU A 145 -2.40 -10.29 3.18
N SER A 146 -3.07 -10.75 4.23
CA SER A 146 -4.47 -10.37 4.48
C SER A 146 -4.77 -10.28 5.96
N ASN A 147 -5.69 -9.39 6.35
CA ASN A 147 -6.24 -9.36 7.70
C ASN A 147 -7.75 -9.19 7.64
N ARG A 148 -8.48 -9.94 8.45
CA ARG A 148 -9.94 -9.87 8.49
C ARG A 148 -10.38 -8.58 9.14
N TYR A 149 -11.43 -7.97 8.62
CA TYR A 149 -12.05 -6.81 9.29
C TYR A 149 -12.67 -7.19 10.62
N PHE A 150 -13.12 -8.43 10.77
CA PHE A 150 -13.85 -8.88 11.94
C PHE A 150 -13.43 -10.26 12.39
N GLN A 151 -13.61 -10.51 13.68
CA GLN A 151 -13.69 -11.83 14.25
C GLN A 151 -15.05 -12.08 14.92
N ARG A 152 -15.33 -13.35 15.22
CA ARG A 152 -16.54 -13.71 15.95
C ARG A 152 -16.39 -13.25 17.39
N ARG A 153 -17.42 -12.60 17.92
CA ARG A 153 -17.53 -12.36 19.35
C ARG A 153 -17.53 -13.70 20.08
N THR A 154 -16.72 -13.81 21.12
CA THR A 154 -16.64 -15.01 21.97
C THR A 154 -17.35 -14.76 23.30
N SER A 155 -17.55 -15.80 24.11
CA SER A 155 -18.09 -15.60 25.47
C SER A 155 -17.11 -14.87 26.40
N ALA A 156 -15.82 -14.82 26.04
CA ALA A 156 -14.77 -14.15 26.80
C ALA A 156 -14.62 -12.66 26.46
N SER A 157 -15.11 -12.22 25.29
CA SER A 157 -15.15 -10.80 24.93
C SER A 157 -16.31 -10.11 25.66
N THR A 158 -15.99 -9.11 26.47
CA THR A 158 -16.98 -8.27 27.16
C THR A 158 -17.53 -7.22 26.19
N GLN A 159 -18.77 -6.79 26.40
CA GLN A 159 -19.37 -5.70 25.63
C GLN A 159 -18.57 -4.41 25.84
N GLY A 160 -17.74 -4.04 24.86
CA GLY A 160 -16.88 -2.85 24.92
C GLY A 160 -15.42 -3.09 24.56
N ASP A 161 -14.98 -4.35 24.44
CA ASP A 161 -13.58 -4.68 24.11
C ASP A 161 -13.23 -4.38 22.63
N GLY A 162 -14.26 -4.25 21.79
CA GLY A 162 -14.14 -3.91 20.36
C GLY A 162 -13.65 -2.49 20.12
N ILE A 163 -12.68 -2.36 19.20
CA ILE A 163 -12.24 -1.06 18.68
C ILE A 163 -13.22 -0.59 17.60
N CYS A 164 -13.52 0.71 17.61
CA CYS A 164 -14.35 1.32 16.58
C CYS A 164 -13.65 1.30 15.22
N ILE A 165 -14.32 0.77 14.20
CA ILE A 165 -13.88 0.91 12.81
C ILE A 165 -13.83 2.41 12.45
N SER A 166 -12.65 2.86 12.03
CA SER A 166 -12.40 4.23 11.61
C SER A 166 -13.25 4.64 10.41
N ARG A 167 -13.63 5.92 10.34
CA ARG A 167 -14.34 6.52 9.19
C ARG A 167 -13.52 6.47 7.91
N ASP A 168 -12.20 6.37 8.00
CA ASP A 168 -11.35 6.21 6.81
C ASP A 168 -11.49 4.80 6.18
N MET A 169 -11.91 3.81 6.98
CA MET A 169 -12.16 2.44 6.51
C MET A 169 -13.63 2.22 6.12
N ASP A 170 -14.56 2.76 6.90
CA ASP A 170 -16.00 2.59 6.70
C ASP A 170 -16.74 3.94 6.70
N PRO A 171 -16.54 4.79 5.66
CA PRO A 171 -17.09 6.15 5.63
C PRO A 171 -18.62 6.20 5.76
N ASN A 172 -19.28 5.16 5.22
CA ASN A 172 -20.74 5.06 5.15
C ASN A 172 -21.34 4.17 6.25
N GLY A 173 -20.52 3.67 7.18
CA GLY A 173 -20.98 2.79 8.27
C GLY A 173 -21.52 1.43 7.80
N ILE A 174 -21.14 0.97 6.61
CA ILE A 174 -21.60 -0.29 6.00
C ILE A 174 -21.06 -1.48 6.80
N LEU A 175 -19.75 -1.53 7.04
CA LEU A 175 -19.14 -2.62 7.81
C LEU A 175 -19.72 -2.67 9.22
N ARG A 176 -19.82 -1.51 9.88
CA ARG A 176 -20.39 -1.38 11.23
C ARG A 176 -21.84 -1.86 11.28
N ARG A 177 -22.68 -1.43 10.32
CA ARG A 177 -24.08 -1.82 10.24
C ARG A 177 -24.24 -3.33 10.00
N LEU A 178 -23.42 -3.91 9.12
CA LEU A 178 -23.54 -5.33 8.77
C LEU A 178 -23.01 -6.26 9.87
N ALA A 179 -22.02 -5.82 10.66
CA ALA A 179 -21.43 -6.62 11.74
C ALA A 179 -22.46 -7.01 12.82
N GLY A 180 -23.35 -6.07 13.15
CA GLY A 180 -24.30 -6.22 14.26
C GLY A 180 -23.58 -6.59 15.56
N ASP A 181 -24.22 -7.44 16.37
CA ASP A 181 -23.68 -7.85 17.69
C ASP A 181 -22.86 -9.15 17.65
N ARG A 182 -22.73 -9.77 16.48
CA ARG A 182 -22.10 -11.10 16.34
C ARG A 182 -20.62 -11.05 15.98
N LEU A 183 -20.19 -9.93 15.43
CA LEU A 183 -18.84 -9.71 14.93
C LEU A 183 -18.25 -8.47 15.59
N GLU A 184 -16.97 -8.53 15.88
CA GLU A 184 -16.23 -7.43 16.51
C GLU A 184 -14.91 -7.17 15.77
N HIS A 185 -14.51 -5.92 15.78
CA HIS A 185 -13.24 -5.45 15.28
C HIS A 185 -12.32 -5.21 16.47
N MET A 186 -11.19 -5.91 16.53
CA MET A 186 -10.24 -5.82 17.64
C MET A 186 -8.88 -5.30 17.15
N GLU A 187 -7.93 -5.06 18.06
CA GLU A 187 -6.56 -4.65 17.72
C GLU A 187 -5.91 -5.60 16.71
N ASP A 188 -6.11 -6.91 16.88
CA ASP A 188 -5.63 -7.95 15.94
C ASP A 188 -6.17 -7.78 14.50
N ASN A 189 -7.28 -7.06 14.31
CA ASN A 189 -7.90 -6.80 13.01
C ASN A 189 -7.47 -5.47 12.37
N GLU A 190 -6.81 -4.61 13.14
CA GLU A 190 -6.35 -3.31 12.64
C GLU A 190 -5.17 -3.49 11.69
N VAL A 191 -5.17 -2.70 10.60
CA VAL A 191 -3.99 -2.52 9.75
C VAL A 191 -3.61 -1.07 9.78
N LYS A 192 -2.35 -0.79 10.12
CA LYS A 192 -1.81 0.56 10.20
C LYS A 192 -1.22 0.97 8.85
N TYR A 193 -1.50 2.19 8.43
CA TYR A 193 -1.12 2.70 7.12
C TYR A 193 -0.19 3.89 7.27
N PHE A 194 0.94 3.84 6.58
CA PHE A 194 1.96 4.87 6.68
C PHE A 194 2.45 5.35 5.31
N ARG A 195 2.95 6.58 5.27
CA ARG A 195 3.71 7.13 4.16
C ARG A 195 5.09 7.52 4.63
N GLY A 196 6.12 7.01 3.96
CA GLY A 196 7.50 7.43 4.15
C GLY A 196 7.70 8.87 3.68
N ILE A 197 8.35 9.67 4.51
CA ILE A 197 8.87 10.98 4.11
C ILE A 197 10.36 10.84 3.80
N ALA A 198 10.76 11.33 2.63
CA ALA A 198 12.16 11.45 2.26
C ALA A 198 12.83 12.51 3.16
N GLY A 199 13.94 12.14 3.80
CA GLY A 199 14.77 13.00 4.64
C GLY A 199 15.95 12.23 5.20
N GLU A 200 16.85 12.89 5.93
CA GLU A 200 18.07 12.26 6.51
C GLU A 200 17.77 11.06 7.40
N LYS A 201 16.59 11.06 8.06
CA LYS A 201 16.03 9.90 8.77
C LYS A 201 14.66 9.58 8.16
N LYS A 202 14.49 8.33 7.71
CA LYS A 202 13.19 7.79 7.28
C LYS A 202 12.17 8.00 8.40
N ARG A 203 11.18 8.87 8.15
CA ARG A 203 10.04 9.10 9.02
C ARG A 203 8.79 8.56 8.35
N TYR A 204 7.90 7.96 9.14
CA TYR A 204 6.62 7.47 8.68
C TYR A 204 5.53 8.36 9.26
N LEU A 205 4.62 8.84 8.43
CA LEU A 205 3.39 9.50 8.86
C LEU A 205 2.22 8.58 8.60
N GLU A 206 1.28 8.55 9.54
CA GLU A 206 0.01 7.88 9.31
C GLU A 206 -0.65 8.44 8.05
N THR A 207 -1.22 7.55 7.25
CA THR A 207 -1.91 7.89 6.02
C THR A 207 -3.15 7.04 5.86
N LYS A 208 -3.96 7.36 4.86
CA LYS A 208 -5.18 6.61 4.59
C LYS A 208 -4.90 5.46 3.61
N PRO A 209 -5.65 4.34 3.66
CA PRO A 209 -5.45 3.23 2.72
C PRO A 209 -5.60 3.63 1.24
N GLN A 210 -6.35 4.70 0.95
CA GLN A 210 -6.50 5.30 -0.38
C GLN A 210 -5.20 5.90 -0.93
N ALA A 211 -4.13 6.02 -0.14
CA ALA A 211 -2.86 6.56 -0.60
C ALA A 211 -2.10 5.56 -1.51
N PHE A 212 -2.37 4.27 -1.38
CA PHE A 212 -1.65 3.20 -2.07
C PHE A 212 -2.22 2.92 -3.46
N ARG A 213 -1.36 2.50 -4.38
CA ARG A 213 -1.70 2.14 -5.76
C ARG A 213 -0.99 0.85 -6.15
N ILE A 214 -1.57 0.14 -7.13
CA ILE A 214 -0.89 -0.98 -7.80
C ILE A 214 0.38 -0.42 -8.46
N GLY A 215 1.52 -1.06 -8.21
CA GLY A 215 2.84 -0.63 -8.65
C GLY A 215 3.65 0.09 -7.58
N ASP A 216 3.03 0.55 -6.49
CA ASP A 216 3.78 1.19 -5.41
C ASP A 216 4.71 0.18 -4.73
N ILE A 217 5.92 0.63 -4.40
CA ILE A 217 6.85 -0.14 -3.56
C ILE A 217 6.56 0.21 -2.11
N VAL A 218 6.35 -0.84 -1.33
CA VAL A 218 5.92 -0.76 0.08
C VAL A 218 6.80 -1.61 0.97
N GLU A 219 6.90 -1.19 2.23
CA GLU A 219 7.32 -2.03 3.34
C GLU A 219 6.08 -2.50 4.08
N VAL A 220 6.01 -3.81 4.37
CA VAL A 220 4.84 -4.44 4.97
C VAL A 220 5.27 -5.16 6.24
N GLN A 221 4.54 -4.91 7.31
CA GLN A 221 4.67 -5.69 8.54
C GLN A 221 3.58 -6.76 8.58
N CYS A 222 4.00 -7.98 8.90
CA CYS A 222 3.10 -9.12 8.98
C CYS A 222 3.52 -10.12 10.04
N SER A 223 2.54 -10.87 10.54
CA SER A 223 2.80 -12.04 11.38
C SER A 223 2.46 -13.33 10.65
N ILE A 224 3.05 -14.44 11.10
CA ILE A 224 2.83 -15.77 10.54
C ILE A 224 1.88 -16.53 11.46
N VAL A 225 0.78 -17.03 10.89
CA VAL A 225 -0.21 -17.83 11.61
C VAL A 225 -0.51 -19.13 10.87
N PHE A 226 -0.91 -20.15 11.63
CA PHE A 226 -1.42 -21.41 11.10
C PHE A 226 -2.88 -21.53 11.51
N VAL A 227 -3.74 -21.78 10.52
CA VAL A 227 -5.20 -21.79 10.70
C VAL A 227 -5.80 -23.10 10.19
N VAL A 228 -6.81 -23.60 10.91
CA VAL A 228 -7.58 -24.76 10.47
C VAL A 228 -8.38 -24.40 9.21
N CYS A 229 -8.31 -25.27 8.22
CA CYS A 229 -9.09 -25.25 6.99
C CYS A 229 -10.17 -26.35 7.03
N ARG A 230 -11.02 -26.40 5.99
CA ARG A 230 -12.03 -27.46 5.89
C ARG A 230 -11.33 -28.83 5.89
N GLY A 231 -11.83 -29.77 6.70
CA GLY A 231 -11.28 -31.13 6.76
C GLY A 231 -10.17 -31.35 7.78
N SER A 232 -9.94 -30.43 8.72
CA SER A 232 -8.88 -30.47 9.76
C SER A 232 -7.45 -30.21 9.29
N ASP A 233 -7.28 -29.96 8.00
CA ASP A 233 -6.01 -29.52 7.42
C ASP A 233 -5.62 -28.13 7.94
N MET A 234 -4.33 -27.88 8.05
CA MET A 234 -3.76 -26.62 8.54
C MET A 234 -3.19 -25.83 7.36
N LYS A 235 -3.30 -24.50 7.40
CA LYS A 235 -2.70 -23.61 6.41
C LYS A 235 -1.88 -22.52 7.06
N MET A 236 -0.67 -22.29 6.57
CA MET A 236 0.09 -21.09 6.89
C MET A 236 -0.49 -19.86 6.16
N LYS A 237 -0.68 -18.76 6.89
CA LYS A 237 -1.11 -17.46 6.36
C LYS A 237 -0.24 -16.34 6.92
N LEU A 238 -0.13 -15.27 6.14
CA LEU A 238 0.49 -14.02 6.56
C LEU A 238 -0.58 -13.00 6.90
N ILE A 239 -0.57 -12.54 8.15
CA ILE A 239 -1.51 -11.53 8.64
C ILE A 239 -0.92 -10.16 8.39
N LEU A 240 -1.60 -9.36 7.57
CA LEU A 240 -1.23 -7.97 7.32
C LEU A 240 -1.44 -7.15 8.62
N GLN A 241 -0.40 -6.45 9.10
CA GLN A 241 -0.47 -5.63 10.31
C GLN A 241 -0.17 -4.16 10.04
N ALA A 242 0.82 -3.87 9.19
CA ALA A 242 1.08 -2.50 8.74
C ALA A 242 1.55 -2.45 7.29
N LEU A 243 1.27 -1.33 6.65
CA LEU A 243 1.63 -1.06 5.26
C LEU A 243 2.22 0.35 5.17
N ALA A 244 3.45 0.47 4.69
CA ALA A 244 4.15 1.74 4.56
C ALA A 244 4.58 2.00 3.11
N LEU A 245 4.14 3.12 2.54
CA LEU A 245 4.56 3.56 1.20
C LEU A 245 6.01 4.06 1.25
N VAL A 246 6.91 3.41 0.52
CA VAL A 246 8.34 3.78 0.51
C VAL A 246 8.80 4.36 -0.81
N ASN A 247 8.21 3.97 -1.93
CA ASN A 247 8.45 4.60 -3.23
C ASN A 247 7.19 4.51 -4.12
N CYS A 248 6.76 5.64 -4.68
CA CYS A 248 5.66 5.71 -5.65
C CYS A 248 6.10 6.22 -7.03
N ASP A 249 7.41 6.43 -7.26
CA ASP A 249 7.95 7.01 -8.49
C ASP A 249 7.64 6.12 -9.70
N HIS A 250 7.76 4.80 -9.52
CA HIS A 250 7.44 3.80 -10.55
C HIS A 250 5.99 3.91 -11.02
N THR A 251 5.05 4.01 -10.08
CA THR A 251 3.63 4.20 -10.39
C THR A 251 3.39 5.55 -11.06
N MET A 252 4.01 6.62 -10.54
CA MET A 252 3.86 7.98 -11.09
C MET A 252 4.42 8.10 -12.51
N ASN A 253 5.54 7.44 -12.80
CA ASN A 253 6.13 7.42 -14.14
C ASN A 253 5.29 6.58 -15.10
N THR A 254 4.79 5.43 -14.65
CA THR A 254 3.83 4.62 -15.41
C THR A 254 2.60 5.44 -15.84
N ASP A 255 2.03 6.23 -14.94
CA ASP A 255 0.89 7.09 -15.23
C ASP A 255 1.21 8.24 -16.20
N LYS A 256 2.45 8.74 -16.21
CA LYS A 256 2.91 9.73 -17.21
C LYS A 256 3.02 9.10 -18.59
N GLU A 257 3.59 7.90 -18.70
CA GLU A 257 3.76 7.21 -19.98
C GLU A 257 2.41 6.80 -20.60
N ARG A 258 1.44 6.38 -19.77
CA ARG A 258 0.06 6.15 -20.25
C ARG A 258 -0.54 7.39 -20.91
N LYS A 259 -0.37 8.57 -20.30
CA LYS A 259 -0.91 9.83 -20.84
C LYS A 259 -0.25 10.23 -22.15
N LYS A 260 1.06 10.04 -22.29
CA LYS A 260 1.77 10.27 -23.56
C LYS A 260 1.28 9.33 -24.68
N GLY A 261 0.96 8.09 -24.35
CA GLY A 261 0.39 7.13 -25.30
C GLY A 261 -1.02 7.51 -25.78
N ASP A 262 -1.83 8.13 -24.91
CA ASP A 262 -3.19 8.60 -25.24
C ASP A 262 -3.22 9.92 -26.03
N GLU A 263 -2.21 10.78 -25.92
CA GLU A 263 -2.11 12.03 -26.71
C GLU A 263 -2.02 11.78 -28.23
N GLY A 264 -1.71 10.55 -28.66
CA GLY A 264 -1.75 10.11 -30.06
C GLY A 264 -3.14 9.66 -30.56
N ARG A 265 -4.14 9.52 -29.68
CA ARG A 265 -5.53 9.21 -30.05
C ARG A 265 -6.39 10.43 -29.74
N GLY A 266 -6.54 11.30 -30.75
CA GLY A 266 -7.29 12.54 -30.63
C GLY A 266 -8.63 12.37 -29.91
N PHE A 267 -8.85 13.16 -28.86
CA PHE A 267 -10.16 13.27 -28.22
C PHE A 267 -10.70 14.70 -28.30
N ILE A 268 -11.74 14.81 -29.10
CA ILE A 268 -12.77 15.84 -29.11
C ILE A 268 -13.44 15.82 -27.73
N GLY A 269 -13.47 16.98 -27.05
CA GLY A 269 -14.25 17.18 -25.81
C GLY A 269 -13.46 17.82 -24.69
N ALA A 270 -13.26 19.14 -24.77
CA ALA A 270 -12.72 19.94 -23.68
C ALA A 270 -13.67 19.91 -22.47
N SER A 271 -13.41 19.02 -21.51
CA SER A 271 -14.08 19.07 -20.21
C SER A 271 -13.55 20.29 -19.42
N LYS A 272 -14.47 21.07 -18.82
CA LYS A 272 -14.16 22.29 -18.04
C LYS A 272 -13.11 21.98 -16.97
N ARG A 273 -11.86 22.37 -17.22
CA ARG A 273 -10.78 22.31 -16.22
C ARG A 273 -11.10 23.26 -15.09
N MET A 274 -11.30 22.71 -13.89
CA MET A 274 -11.41 23.50 -12.67
C MET A 274 -10.04 24.11 -12.36
N LYS A 275 -9.88 25.41 -12.61
CA LYS A 275 -8.67 26.15 -12.24
C LYS A 275 -8.70 26.38 -10.72
N ARG A 276 -7.66 25.93 -10.01
CA ARG A 276 -7.45 26.30 -8.60
C ARG A 276 -6.82 27.69 -8.55
N LYS A 277 -7.36 28.56 -7.69
CA LYS A 277 -6.65 29.76 -7.23
C LYS A 277 -5.52 29.30 -6.31
N VAL A 278 -4.29 29.63 -6.65
CA VAL A 278 -3.14 29.51 -5.75
C VAL A 278 -3.02 30.85 -5.03
N GLY A 279 -3.01 30.84 -3.70
CA GLY A 279 -2.92 32.03 -2.84
C GLY A 279 -1.51 32.32 -2.35
N PHE A 280 -0.50 31.99 -3.14
CA PHE A 280 0.89 32.34 -2.86
C PHE A 280 1.35 33.32 -3.94
N GLU A 281 1.66 34.55 -3.52
CA GLU A 281 2.44 35.48 -4.33
C GLU A 281 3.87 34.94 -4.39
N TYR A 282 4.35 34.71 -5.61
CA TYR A 282 5.79 34.61 -5.82
C TYR A 282 6.35 36.00 -5.50
N LEU A 283 7.25 36.09 -4.53
CA LEU A 283 8.10 37.26 -4.39
C LEU A 283 9.01 37.25 -5.61
N ASP A 284 8.57 37.92 -6.68
CA ASP A 284 9.44 38.31 -7.77
C ASP A 284 10.50 39.23 -7.17
N SER A 285 11.71 38.69 -7.01
CA SER A 285 12.89 39.51 -6.81
C SER A 285 13.21 40.17 -8.16
N GLU A 286 12.57 41.30 -8.44
CA GLU A 286 13.12 42.34 -9.32
C GLU A 286 14.36 42.91 -8.61
N GLU A 287 15.50 43.04 -9.28
CA GLU A 287 15.98 44.22 -10.01
C GLU A 287 17.39 43.84 -10.55
N GLU A 288 18.00 44.35 -11.63
CA GLU A 288 17.70 45.32 -12.67
C GLU A 288 18.89 45.29 -13.68
N MET A 289 18.71 45.98 -14.81
CA MET A 289 19.68 46.49 -15.81
C MET A 289 19.36 45.95 -17.22
N GLY A 290 19.01 46.74 -18.23
CA GLY A 290 18.95 48.19 -18.38
C GLY A 290 18.88 48.52 -19.88
N GLU A 291 18.04 49.52 -20.20
CA GLU A 291 18.10 50.49 -21.31
C GLU A 291 18.04 50.06 -22.80
N GLU A 292 16.91 50.48 -23.38
CA GLU A 292 16.73 51.27 -24.62
C GLU A 292 17.48 50.92 -25.91
N ARG A 293 16.69 50.68 -26.97
CA ARG A 293 16.87 51.37 -28.26
C ARG A 293 15.57 51.38 -29.07
N SER A 294 15.08 52.59 -29.29
CA SER A 294 14.04 52.94 -30.24
C SER A 294 14.64 53.24 -31.64
N VAL A 295 13.73 53.49 -32.59
CA VAL A 295 13.86 54.10 -33.93
C VAL A 295 14.16 53.18 -35.14
N LYS A 296 13.15 52.93 -36.02
CA LYS A 296 12.88 53.74 -37.24
C LYS A 296 11.82 53.14 -38.20
N HIS A 297 10.88 54.03 -38.58
CA HIS A 297 10.26 54.26 -39.92
C HIS A 297 9.38 53.16 -40.53
N GLN A 298 8.25 53.40 -41.22
CA GLN A 298 7.50 54.57 -41.76
C GLN A 298 6.18 53.97 -42.31
N GLN A 299 4.99 54.59 -42.39
CA GLN A 299 4.57 55.71 -43.25
C GLN A 299 3.06 55.98 -42.92
N GLN A 300 2.70 57.22 -42.55
CA GLN A 300 1.94 58.21 -43.35
C GLN A 300 0.43 57.94 -43.56
N ALA A 301 -0.42 58.79 -42.95
CA ALA A 301 -1.30 59.77 -43.63
C ALA A 301 -2.60 60.04 -42.84
N ASN A 302 -2.67 61.16 -42.10
CA ASN A 302 -3.56 62.27 -42.45
C ASN A 302 -3.42 63.42 -41.44
N VAL A 303 -3.19 64.60 -42.02
CA VAL A 303 -2.90 65.89 -41.39
C VAL A 303 -4.19 66.70 -41.31
N GLU A 304 -4.39 67.29 -40.13
CA GLU A 304 -4.99 68.60 -39.81
C GLU A 304 -6.19 69.12 -40.61
N ARG A 305 -7.23 69.56 -39.89
CA ARG A 305 -7.44 71.01 -39.67
C ARG A 305 -8.48 71.28 -38.59
N GLU A 306 -8.13 72.26 -37.77
CA GLU A 306 -8.93 72.94 -36.75
C GLU A 306 -10.12 73.71 -37.35
N ASP A 307 -11.07 73.99 -36.46
CA ASP A 307 -11.97 75.16 -36.45
C ASP A 307 -13.04 75.31 -37.55
N MET A 308 -14.31 75.09 -37.17
CA MET A 308 -15.25 76.18 -36.86
C MET A 308 -16.72 75.69 -36.79
N HIS A 309 -17.38 76.19 -35.74
CA HIS A 309 -18.79 76.60 -35.68
C HIS A 309 -19.91 75.58 -35.43
N THR A 310 -20.57 75.86 -34.30
CA THR A 310 -21.94 75.61 -33.88
C THR A 310 -22.98 76.19 -34.85
N ASP A 311 -24.12 75.50 -34.92
CA ASP A 311 -25.49 75.95 -35.24
C ASP A 311 -25.86 76.59 -36.60
N MET A 312 -26.99 76.07 -37.10
CA MET A 312 -27.87 76.41 -38.24
C MET A 312 -27.49 75.93 -39.65
#